data_AF-A0A0F8XE87-F1
#
_entry.id   AF-A0A0F8XE87-F1
#
_cell.length_a   1.000
_cell.length_b   1.000
_cell.length_c   1.000
_cell.angle_alpha   90.00
_cell.angle_beta   90.00
_cell.angle_gamma   90.00
#
_symmetry.space_group_name_H-M   'P 1'
#
loop_
_entity.id
_entity.type
_entity.pdbx_description
1 polymer ?
#
loop_
_entity_poly.entity_id
_entity_poly.type
_entity_poly.pdbx_seq_one_letter_code
_entity_poly.pdbx_strand_id
1 'polypeptide(L)'
;MTKQTRRQFLGAGAGLVIGMTLPLRGYAQSGAATAFEPSGAEATFAPNAFVRIAPDDTVTVIIKHIEFGQGPNTGLSTLVAEELDADWGQMRAEQAPANEELYANLLFGLQGTGGSTAMANSYTQMRQAGAAARAMLIAAAAQAWDVPADEITITKGVIAHEASGQSSGFGAMAEAAAGQEAPAEPKLKDRSQFTLIGTNVPKLDTPEKTNGAAIYTMDVFREGMQTVVVRHSPKFGGTVASFDDTDALAVPGVEAVREIPGFGVAV
;
A
#
# COMPACT_ATOMS: atom_id res chain seq x y z
N MET A 1 37.95 31.62 2.52
CA MET A 1 36.78 30.99 3.14
C MET A 1 35.62 31.98 3.10
N THR A 2 34.77 31.86 2.09
CA THR A 2 33.68 32.81 1.81
C THR A 2 32.53 32.52 2.76
N LYS A 3 32.16 33.49 3.61
CA LYS A 3 31.02 33.37 4.54
C LYS A 3 29.73 33.31 3.73
N GLN A 4 29.07 32.15 3.71
CA GLN A 4 27.71 32.02 3.18
C GLN A 4 26.77 32.91 3.99
N THR A 5 25.97 33.72 3.30
CA THR A 5 24.97 34.57 3.94
C THR A 5 23.67 33.80 4.18
N ARG A 6 22.89 34.18 5.20
CA ARG A 6 21.58 33.55 5.52
C ARG A 6 20.63 33.48 4.32
N ARG A 7 20.78 34.40 3.36
CA ARG A 7 20.00 34.48 2.12
C ARG A 7 20.42 33.43 1.07
N GLN A 8 21.67 32.97 1.09
CA GLN A 8 22.15 31.87 0.25
C GLN A 8 21.78 30.50 0.84
N PHE A 9 21.68 30.37 2.16
CA PHE A 9 21.18 29.16 2.81
C PHE A 9 19.69 28.92 2.50
N LEU A 10 18.88 29.98 2.47
CA LEU A 10 17.46 29.91 2.11
C LEU A 10 17.21 29.66 0.60
N GLY A 11 18.21 29.86 -0.26
CA GLY A 11 18.12 29.51 -1.69
C GLY A 11 18.43 28.05 -2.01
N ALA A 12 19.01 27.30 -1.07
CA ALA A 12 19.38 25.89 -1.24
C ALA A 12 18.38 24.91 -0.59
N GLY A 13 17.34 25.42 0.07
CA GLY A 13 16.24 24.63 0.62
C GLY A 13 14.93 25.02 -0.07
N ALA A 14 14.65 24.42 -1.22
CA ALA A 14 13.34 24.52 -1.85
C ALA A 14 12.33 23.67 -1.05
N GLY A 15 11.87 24.18 0.08
CA GLY A 15 10.66 23.75 0.76
C GLY A 15 9.59 24.81 0.54
N LEU A 16 8.58 24.50 -0.26
CA LEU A 16 7.40 25.33 -0.43
C LEU A 16 6.54 25.22 0.85
N VAL A 17 6.35 26.34 1.55
CA VAL A 17 5.33 26.49 2.60
C VAL A 17 4.27 27.44 2.07
N ILE A 18 3.04 26.94 1.86
CA ILE A 18 1.87 27.78 1.57
C ILE A 18 0.96 27.76 2.81
N GLY A 19 0.70 28.96 3.33
CA GLY A 19 -0.17 29.22 4.47
C GLY A 19 -1.65 29.11 4.11
N MET A 20 -2.41 28.68 5.12
CA MET A 20 -3.81 28.30 5.12
C MET A 20 -4.77 29.50 5.09
N THR A 21 -5.81 29.43 4.25
CA THR A 21 -7.08 30.11 4.50
C THR A 21 -8.21 29.11 4.31
N LEU A 22 -8.89 28.74 5.40
CA LEU A 22 -10.06 27.87 5.40
C LEU A 22 -11.27 28.58 4.76
N PRO A 23 -12.00 27.85 3.90
CA PRO A 23 -13.42 27.67 4.15
C PRO A 23 -13.75 26.19 4.39
N LEU A 24 -14.72 25.99 5.27
CA LEU A 24 -15.18 24.70 5.78
C LEU A 24 -15.65 23.72 4.69
N ARG A 25 -15.41 22.43 4.97
CA ARG A 25 -15.79 21.19 4.27
C ARG A 25 -15.05 20.91 2.95
N GLY A 26 -14.16 19.92 3.03
CA GLY A 26 -13.57 19.22 1.90
C GLY A 26 -12.19 18.70 2.23
N TYR A 27 -12.09 17.43 2.63
CA TYR A 27 -10.79 16.74 2.71
C TYR A 27 -10.28 16.48 1.30
N ALA A 28 -9.16 17.10 0.92
CA ALA A 28 -8.22 16.59 -0.09
C ALA A 28 -6.88 17.35 0.00
N GLN A 29 -5.75 16.62 0.01
CA GLN A 29 -4.75 16.68 -1.08
C GLN A 29 -3.48 15.87 -0.76
N SER A 30 -3.30 14.79 -1.52
CA SER A 30 -2.01 14.31 -2.04
C SER A 30 -2.21 14.14 -3.55
N GLY A 31 -1.20 14.47 -4.36
CA GLY A 31 -1.25 14.76 -5.80
C GLY A 31 -1.64 13.63 -6.77
N ALA A 32 -2.50 12.69 -6.38
CA ALA A 32 -3.16 11.74 -7.29
C ALA A 32 -4.45 12.32 -7.95
N ALA A 33 -4.74 13.60 -7.72
CA ALA A 33 -6.00 14.25 -8.11
C ALA A 33 -6.05 14.77 -9.56
N THR A 34 -5.02 14.57 -10.39
CA THR A 34 -5.03 15.03 -11.80
C THR A 34 -5.50 13.99 -12.81
N ALA A 35 -5.94 12.81 -12.37
CA ALA A 35 -6.48 11.76 -13.24
C ALA A 35 -8.03 11.65 -13.20
N PHE A 36 -8.75 12.67 -12.70
CA PHE A 36 -10.20 12.60 -12.53
C PHE A 36 -10.97 13.31 -13.66
N GLU A 37 -11.55 12.51 -14.56
CA GLU A 37 -12.94 12.72 -14.97
C GLU A 37 -13.79 11.56 -14.40
N PRO A 38 -14.88 11.83 -13.65
CA PRO A 38 -15.77 10.81 -13.15
C PRO A 38 -16.89 10.58 -14.16
N SER A 39 -16.65 9.77 -15.19
CA SER A 39 -17.75 9.09 -15.85
C SER A 39 -17.98 7.79 -15.09
N GLY A 40 -19.19 7.58 -14.56
CA GLY A 40 -19.56 6.42 -13.73
C GLY A 40 -19.57 5.09 -14.50
N ALA A 41 -18.46 4.75 -15.13
CA ALA A 41 -18.20 3.42 -15.67
C ALA A 41 -17.85 2.46 -14.53
N GLU A 42 -18.22 1.18 -14.69
CA GLU A 42 -17.90 0.11 -13.76
C GLU A 42 -16.41 0.10 -13.39
N ALA A 43 -16.12 -0.31 -12.15
CA ALA A 43 -14.76 -0.37 -11.60
C ALA A 43 -13.82 -1.10 -12.57
N THR A 44 -13.05 -0.30 -13.32
CA THR A 44 -12.10 -0.82 -14.29
C THR A 44 -10.89 -1.31 -13.52
N PHE A 45 -10.35 -2.47 -13.90
CA PHE A 45 -9.08 -2.95 -13.37
C PHE A 45 -8.04 -1.83 -13.46
N ALA A 46 -7.54 -1.37 -12.30
CA ALA A 46 -6.60 -0.25 -12.18
C ALA A 46 -5.24 -0.76 -11.66
N PRO A 47 -4.37 -1.30 -12.53
CA PRO A 47 -3.02 -1.74 -12.16
C PRO A 47 -2.23 -0.71 -11.34
N ASN A 48 -2.37 0.57 -11.70
CA ASN A 48 -1.71 1.70 -11.05
C ASN A 48 -2.16 1.91 -9.59
N ALA A 49 -3.27 1.29 -9.15
CA ALA A 49 -3.69 1.32 -7.75
C ALA A 49 -2.83 0.41 -6.85
N PHE A 50 -2.16 -0.60 -7.41
CA PHE A 50 -1.46 -1.64 -6.64
C PHE A 50 0.06 -1.55 -6.68
N VAL A 51 0.64 -0.89 -7.68
CA VAL A 51 2.09 -0.84 -7.87
C VAL A 51 2.53 0.60 -8.09
N ARG A 52 3.52 1.03 -7.31
CA ARG A 52 4.19 2.31 -7.46
C ARG A 52 5.69 2.09 -7.61
N ILE A 53 6.29 2.70 -8.63
CA ILE A 53 7.72 2.62 -8.88
C ILE A 53 8.32 4.01 -8.69
N ALA A 54 9.31 4.13 -7.81
CA ALA A 54 9.99 5.38 -7.53
C ALA A 54 11.20 5.59 -8.48
N PRO A 55 11.70 6.84 -8.64
CA PRO A 55 12.86 7.12 -9.47
C PRO A 55 14.17 6.41 -9.06
N ASP A 56 14.24 5.88 -7.83
CA ASP A 56 15.37 5.11 -7.30
C ASP A 56 15.21 3.59 -7.48
N ASP A 57 14.32 3.17 -8.38
CA ASP A 57 13.96 1.78 -8.67
C ASP A 57 13.19 1.05 -7.57
N THR A 58 12.80 1.73 -6.48
CA THR A 58 11.97 1.12 -5.42
C THR A 58 10.57 0.81 -5.95
N VAL A 59 10.16 -0.46 -5.82
CA VAL A 59 8.82 -0.93 -6.17
C VAL A 59 8.00 -1.08 -4.89
N THR A 60 7.05 -0.18 -4.66
CA THR A 60 6.09 -0.29 -3.57
C THR A 60 4.81 -0.98 -4.04
N VAL A 61 4.44 -2.05 -3.36
CA VAL A 61 3.17 -2.75 -3.57
C VAL A 61 2.17 -2.28 -2.52
N ILE A 62 1.01 -1.84 -2.99
CA ILE A 62 -0.08 -1.35 -2.15
C ILE A 62 -0.94 -2.56 -1.73
N ILE A 63 -0.98 -2.82 -0.44
CA ILE A 63 -1.54 -4.04 0.14
C ILE A 63 -2.93 -3.74 0.69
N LYS A 64 -3.95 -4.33 0.06
CA LYS A 64 -5.36 -4.17 0.47
C LYS A 64 -5.78 -4.99 1.70
N HIS A 65 -4.92 -5.89 2.18
CA HIS A 65 -5.22 -6.78 3.31
C HIS A 65 -4.45 -6.34 4.55
N ILE A 66 -5.18 -6.22 5.67
CA ILE A 66 -4.58 -5.97 6.97
C ILE A 66 -3.66 -7.13 7.34
N GLU A 67 -2.44 -6.80 7.74
CA GLU A 67 -1.39 -7.71 8.20
C GLU A 67 -1.51 -7.95 9.72
N PHE A 68 -1.77 -9.20 10.11
CA PHE A 68 -1.84 -9.67 11.50
C PHE A 68 -0.80 -10.76 11.81
N GLY A 69 0.18 -10.96 10.93
CA GLY A 69 1.22 -12.00 11.03
C GLY A 69 1.15 -13.06 9.92
N GLN A 70 0.04 -13.12 9.18
CA GLN A 70 -0.20 -14.10 8.13
C GLN A 70 0.60 -13.84 6.84
N GLY A 71 1.18 -12.64 6.67
CA GLY A 71 2.12 -12.31 5.60
C GLY A 71 1.56 -11.82 4.25
N PRO A 72 0.36 -11.19 4.10
CA PRO A 72 -0.06 -10.59 2.83
C PRO A 72 0.95 -9.60 2.26
N ASN A 73 1.65 -8.83 3.11
CA ASN A 73 2.65 -7.87 2.65
C ASN A 73 3.72 -8.54 1.79
N THR A 74 4.25 -9.66 2.27
CA THR A 74 5.28 -10.42 1.57
C THR A 74 4.66 -11.20 0.41
N GLY A 75 3.60 -11.96 0.67
CA GLY A 75 3.00 -12.85 -0.33
C GLY A 75 2.49 -12.12 -1.57
N LEU A 76 1.78 -11.00 -1.40
CA LEU A 76 1.29 -10.22 -2.54
C LEU A 76 2.40 -9.47 -3.26
N SER A 77 3.42 -9.00 -2.55
CA SER A 77 4.59 -8.39 -3.18
C SER A 77 5.41 -9.40 -3.98
N THR A 78 5.49 -10.66 -3.55
CA THR A 78 6.12 -11.74 -4.33
C THR A 78 5.40 -11.96 -5.66
N LEU A 79 4.06 -11.86 -5.70
CA LEU A 79 3.31 -12.00 -6.96
C LEU A 79 3.62 -10.86 -7.94
N VAL A 80 3.69 -9.62 -7.45
CA VAL A 80 4.06 -8.46 -8.27
C VAL A 80 5.50 -8.58 -8.74
N ALA A 81 6.43 -8.87 -7.85
CA ALA A 81 7.85 -8.99 -8.16
C ALA A 81 8.13 -10.07 -9.20
N GLU A 82 7.45 -11.23 -9.08
CA GLU A 82 7.54 -12.31 -10.05
C GLU A 82 7.17 -11.84 -11.45
N GLU A 83 6.02 -11.18 -11.59
CA GLU A 83 5.55 -10.72 -12.89
C GLU A 83 6.37 -9.54 -13.40
N LEU A 84 6.88 -8.69 -12.53
CA LEU A 84 7.67 -7.52 -12.91
C LEU A 84 9.13 -7.86 -13.29
N ASP A 85 9.62 -9.07 -12.97
CA ASP A 85 11.04 -9.42 -12.98
C ASP A 85 11.90 -8.49 -12.09
N ALA A 86 11.31 -8.03 -10.98
CA ALA A 86 11.97 -7.16 -10.02
C ALA A 86 12.96 -7.94 -9.14
N ASP A 87 14.06 -7.30 -8.75
CA ASP A 87 14.89 -7.83 -7.67
C ASP A 87 14.17 -7.67 -6.33
N TRP A 88 14.27 -8.68 -5.44
CA TRP A 88 13.57 -8.63 -4.16
C TRP A 88 14.02 -7.44 -3.28
N GLY A 89 15.26 -6.98 -3.41
CA GLY A 89 15.78 -5.81 -2.69
C GLY A 89 15.07 -4.50 -3.07
N GLN A 90 14.46 -4.43 -4.25
CA GLN A 90 13.68 -3.28 -4.72
C GLN A 90 12.28 -3.22 -4.10
N MET A 91 11.79 -4.32 -3.54
CA MET A 91 10.39 -4.43 -3.11
C MET A 91 10.13 -3.76 -1.76
N ARG A 92 9.03 -3.02 -1.66
CA ARG A 92 8.44 -2.48 -0.43
C ARG A 92 6.95 -2.80 -0.42
N ALA A 93 6.36 -2.85 0.78
CA ALA A 93 4.93 -3.00 0.96
C ALA A 93 4.40 -1.77 1.71
N GLU A 94 3.25 -1.27 1.32
CA GLU A 94 2.53 -0.20 2.01
C GLU A 94 1.06 -0.59 2.15
N GLN A 95 0.43 -0.22 3.26
CA GLN A 95 -1.01 -0.48 3.43
C GLN A 95 -1.82 0.43 2.52
N ALA A 96 -2.82 -0.16 1.85
CA ALA A 96 -3.76 0.62 1.06
C ALA A 96 -4.53 1.63 1.93
N PRO A 97 -4.81 2.84 1.43
CA PRO A 97 -5.75 3.72 2.09
C PRO A 97 -7.16 3.09 2.11
N ALA A 98 -8.03 3.60 2.97
CA ALA A 98 -9.43 3.19 3.00
C ALA A 98 -10.14 3.65 1.71
N ASN A 99 -10.35 2.70 0.79
CA ASN A 99 -11.08 2.89 -0.46
C ASN A 99 -11.61 1.52 -0.90
N GLU A 100 -12.88 1.26 -0.59
CA GLU A 100 -13.54 -0.01 -0.86
C GLU A 100 -13.66 -0.28 -2.37
N GLU A 101 -13.89 0.74 -3.19
CA GLU A 101 -14.03 0.62 -4.63
C GLU A 101 -12.78 0.01 -5.29
N LEU A 102 -11.59 0.44 -4.86
CA LEU A 102 -10.32 -0.03 -5.42
C LEU A 102 -9.77 -1.27 -4.70
N TYR A 103 -9.99 -1.36 -3.38
CA TYR A 103 -9.28 -2.30 -2.52
C TYR A 103 -10.19 -3.31 -1.83
N ALA A 104 -11.43 -3.47 -2.29
CA ALA A 104 -12.31 -4.53 -1.82
C ALA A 104 -11.67 -5.92 -1.96
N ASN A 105 -11.97 -6.77 -1.00
CA ASN A 105 -11.84 -8.20 -1.18
C ASN A 105 -12.95 -8.68 -2.10
N LEU A 106 -12.58 -9.24 -3.26
CA LEU A 106 -13.54 -9.58 -4.30
C LEU A 106 -14.50 -10.71 -3.91
N LEU A 107 -14.20 -11.46 -2.83
CA LEU A 107 -15.06 -12.56 -2.37
C LEU A 107 -16.19 -12.12 -1.43
N PHE A 108 -16.08 -10.94 -0.81
CA PHE A 108 -17.12 -10.46 0.12
C PHE A 108 -17.40 -8.95 0.02
N GLY A 109 -16.79 -8.24 -0.93
CA GLY A 109 -17.18 -6.88 -1.34
C GLY A 109 -16.61 -5.74 -0.51
N LEU A 110 -16.06 -5.99 0.68
CA LEU A 110 -15.48 -4.95 1.54
C LEU A 110 -13.94 -5.03 1.59
N GLN A 111 -13.28 -3.90 1.86
CA GLN A 111 -11.83 -3.86 2.09
C GLN A 111 -11.51 -4.47 3.46
N GLY A 112 -10.85 -5.63 3.47
CA GLY A 112 -10.51 -6.31 4.71
C GLY A 112 -9.82 -7.66 4.55
N THR A 113 -9.48 -8.24 5.70
CA THR A 113 -8.86 -9.57 5.81
C THR A 113 -9.78 -10.50 6.58
N GLY A 114 -10.09 -11.66 6.00
CA GLY A 114 -10.92 -12.67 6.66
C GLY A 114 -11.06 -13.94 5.80
N GLY A 115 -11.54 -15.03 6.40
CA GLY A 115 -11.89 -16.26 5.67
C GLY A 115 -10.75 -16.92 4.88
N SER A 116 -9.49 -16.70 5.28
CA SER A 116 -8.29 -17.19 4.55
C SER A 116 -8.24 -16.76 3.08
N THR A 117 -8.83 -15.60 2.76
CA THR A 117 -9.02 -15.17 1.38
C THR A 117 -7.89 -14.31 0.83
N ALA A 118 -7.00 -13.77 1.67
CA ALA A 118 -6.05 -12.71 1.28
C ALA A 118 -5.23 -13.07 0.02
N MET A 119 -4.63 -14.26 -0.01
CA MET A 119 -3.90 -14.75 -1.18
C MET A 119 -4.85 -15.24 -2.27
N ALA A 120 -5.88 -16.01 -1.92
CA ALA A 120 -6.76 -16.67 -2.89
C ALA A 120 -7.51 -15.68 -3.80
N ASN A 121 -8.04 -14.58 -3.23
CA ASN A 121 -8.75 -13.56 -4.00
C ASN A 121 -7.80 -12.65 -4.80
N SER A 122 -6.59 -12.41 -4.28
CA SER A 122 -5.65 -11.44 -4.84
C SER A 122 -4.63 -12.07 -5.79
N TYR A 123 -4.55 -13.40 -5.87
CA TYR A 123 -3.49 -14.10 -6.60
C TYR A 123 -3.36 -13.61 -8.04
N THR A 124 -4.47 -13.66 -8.79
CA THR A 124 -4.48 -13.23 -10.18
C THR A 124 -4.40 -11.71 -10.29
N GLN A 125 -5.11 -10.96 -9.43
CA GLN A 125 -5.14 -9.50 -9.45
C GLN A 125 -3.74 -8.89 -9.31
N MET A 126 -2.95 -9.36 -8.33
CA MET A 126 -1.61 -8.83 -8.09
C MET A 126 -0.62 -9.27 -9.18
N ARG A 127 -0.80 -10.47 -9.74
CA ARG A 127 0.00 -10.89 -10.90
C ARG A 127 -0.30 -10.02 -12.13
N GLN A 128 -1.57 -9.74 -12.41
CA GLN A 128 -1.95 -8.84 -13.50
C GLN A 128 -1.40 -7.43 -13.27
N ALA A 129 -1.41 -6.93 -12.03
CA ALA A 129 -0.82 -5.63 -11.71
C ALA A 129 0.70 -5.58 -12.02
N GLY A 130 1.45 -6.62 -11.60
CA GLY A 130 2.88 -6.73 -11.93
C GLY A 130 3.15 -6.88 -13.43
N ALA A 131 2.33 -7.67 -14.14
CA ALA A 131 2.49 -7.88 -15.58
C ALA A 131 2.14 -6.64 -16.40
N ALA A 132 1.12 -5.87 -15.99
CA ALA A 132 0.78 -4.58 -16.59
C ALA A 132 1.92 -3.58 -16.39
N ALA A 133 2.46 -3.46 -15.17
CA ALA A 133 3.62 -2.62 -14.90
C ALA A 133 4.84 -3.00 -15.75
N ARG A 134 5.12 -4.31 -15.90
CA ARG A 134 6.18 -4.82 -16.79
C ARG A 134 5.98 -4.35 -18.23
N ALA A 135 4.77 -4.51 -18.77
CA ALA A 135 4.46 -4.12 -20.14
C ALA A 135 4.62 -2.61 -20.36
N MET A 136 4.16 -1.78 -19.41
CA MET A 136 4.28 -0.32 -19.49
C MET A 136 5.75 0.13 -19.42
N LEU A 137 6.58 -0.50 -18.58
CA LEU A 137 8.02 -0.23 -18.52
C LEU A 137 8.74 -0.61 -19.82
N ILE A 138 8.42 -1.78 -20.40
CA ILE A 138 8.96 -2.22 -21.68
C ILE A 138 8.58 -1.23 -22.79
N ALA A 139 7.31 -0.83 -22.85
CA ALA A 139 6.84 0.12 -23.86
C ALA A 139 7.50 1.51 -23.71
N ALA A 140 7.67 2.00 -22.47
CA ALA A 140 8.39 3.23 -22.19
C ALA A 140 9.87 3.16 -22.62
N ALA A 141 10.55 2.06 -22.31
CA ALA A 141 11.93 1.83 -22.72
C ALA A 141 12.06 1.72 -24.25
N ALA A 142 11.16 0.98 -24.92
CA ALA A 142 11.11 0.88 -26.37
C ALA A 142 11.01 2.24 -27.05
N GLN A 143 10.14 3.11 -26.53
CA GLN A 143 9.98 4.47 -27.02
C GLN A 143 11.22 5.33 -26.75
N ALA A 144 11.80 5.24 -25.54
CA ALA A 144 12.97 6.03 -25.17
C ALA A 144 14.22 5.66 -25.96
N TRP A 145 14.32 4.40 -26.36
CA TRP A 145 15.48 3.81 -27.02
C TRP A 145 15.33 3.72 -28.54
N ASP A 146 14.12 3.92 -29.06
CA ASP A 146 13.76 3.73 -30.47
C ASP A 146 14.07 2.30 -30.95
N VAL A 147 13.63 1.30 -30.16
CA VAL A 147 13.86 -0.13 -30.43
C VAL A 147 12.56 -0.94 -30.31
N PRO A 148 12.46 -2.13 -30.92
CA PRO A 148 11.30 -3.00 -30.79
C PRO A 148 11.09 -3.45 -29.34
N ALA A 149 9.84 -3.37 -28.85
CA ALA A 149 9.49 -3.73 -27.49
C ALA A 149 9.68 -5.23 -27.16
N ASP A 150 9.57 -6.09 -28.17
CA ASP A 150 9.78 -7.54 -28.05
C ASP A 150 11.26 -7.96 -27.95
N GLU A 151 12.18 -7.03 -28.23
CA GLU A 151 13.63 -7.23 -28.03
C GLU A 151 14.10 -6.76 -26.63
N ILE A 152 13.22 -6.09 -25.86
CA ILE A 152 13.52 -5.62 -24.51
C ILE A 152 13.26 -6.71 -23.48
N THR A 153 14.23 -6.91 -22.60
CA THR A 153 14.15 -7.85 -21.49
C THR A 153 14.18 -7.11 -20.16
N ILE A 154 13.55 -7.71 -19.15
CA ILE A 154 13.70 -7.31 -17.76
C ILE A 154 14.27 -8.49 -16.99
N THR A 155 15.32 -8.26 -16.21
CA THR A 155 15.88 -9.29 -15.32
C THR A 155 16.41 -8.63 -14.06
N LYS A 156 15.92 -9.09 -12.90
CA LYS A 156 16.33 -8.59 -11.58
C LYS A 156 16.32 -7.06 -11.49
N GLY A 157 15.24 -6.44 -11.95
CA GLY A 157 15.06 -4.99 -11.85
C GLY A 157 15.73 -4.16 -12.94
N VAL A 158 16.41 -4.79 -13.89
CA VAL A 158 17.13 -4.11 -14.98
C VAL A 158 16.41 -4.34 -16.29
N ILE A 159 16.01 -3.25 -16.94
CA ILE A 159 15.48 -3.22 -18.29
C ILE A 159 16.68 -3.14 -19.23
N ALA A 160 16.74 -4.00 -20.26
CA ALA A 160 17.86 -4.04 -21.19
C ALA A 160 17.43 -4.38 -22.62
N HIS A 161 18.14 -3.82 -23.58
CA HIS A 161 18.06 -4.15 -24.98
C HIS A 161 19.44 -4.56 -25.49
N GLU A 162 19.64 -5.85 -25.76
CA GLU A 162 20.96 -6.43 -26.05
C GLU A 162 21.56 -5.88 -27.34
N ALA A 163 20.75 -5.74 -28.40
CA ALA A 163 21.25 -5.33 -29.71
C ALA A 163 21.76 -3.88 -29.74
N SER A 164 21.19 -2.97 -28.95
CA SER A 164 21.68 -1.58 -28.82
C SER A 164 22.65 -1.37 -27.65
N GLY A 165 22.74 -2.34 -26.73
CA GLY A 165 23.54 -2.22 -25.50
C GLY A 165 22.96 -1.26 -24.46
N GLN A 166 21.72 -0.78 -24.63
CA GLN A 166 21.06 0.11 -23.67
C GLN A 166 20.53 -0.67 -22.48
N SER A 167 20.62 -0.06 -21.30
CA SER A 167 20.04 -0.60 -20.07
C SER A 167 19.67 0.51 -19.09
N SER A 168 18.67 0.25 -18.25
CA SER A 168 18.25 1.14 -17.17
C SER A 168 17.60 0.36 -16.03
N GLY A 169 17.51 0.99 -14.85
CA GLY A 169 16.57 0.56 -13.81
C GLY A 169 15.12 0.92 -14.17
N PHE A 170 14.18 0.55 -13.30
CA PHE A 170 12.76 0.89 -13.46
C PHE A 170 12.46 2.38 -13.33
N GLY A 171 13.08 3.06 -12.37
CA GLY A 171 12.84 4.45 -12.03
C GLY A 171 13.07 5.40 -13.20
N ALA A 172 14.06 5.09 -14.05
CA ALA A 172 14.32 5.85 -15.28
C ALA A 172 13.17 5.82 -16.30
N MET A 173 12.35 4.76 -16.27
CA MET A 173 11.21 4.57 -17.17
C MET A 173 9.87 4.82 -16.49
N ALA A 174 9.84 4.97 -15.16
CA ALA A 174 8.61 4.99 -14.37
C ALA A 174 7.67 6.14 -14.74
N GLU A 175 8.19 7.36 -14.92
CA GLU A 175 7.37 8.53 -15.28
C GLU A 175 6.75 8.38 -16.68
N ALA A 176 7.56 7.96 -17.66
CA ALA A 176 7.07 7.72 -19.02
C ALA A 176 6.06 6.56 -19.08
N ALA A 177 6.31 5.48 -18.32
CA ALA A 177 5.40 4.35 -18.21
C ALA A 177 4.06 4.76 -17.57
N ALA A 178 4.08 5.57 -16.52
CA ALA A 178 2.87 6.03 -15.82
C ALA A 178 1.95 6.89 -16.70
N GLY A 179 2.49 7.52 -17.75
CA GLY A 179 1.71 8.26 -18.75
C GLY A 179 1.02 7.39 -19.80
N GLN A 180 1.25 6.08 -19.80
CA GLN A 180 0.66 5.14 -20.76
C GLN A 180 -0.62 4.52 -20.22
N GLU A 181 -1.49 4.08 -21.13
CA GLU A 181 -2.65 3.27 -20.78
C GLU A 181 -2.20 1.86 -20.38
N ALA A 182 -2.65 1.40 -19.22
CA ALA A 182 -2.31 0.07 -18.75
C ALA A 182 -3.04 -0.99 -19.60
N PRO A 183 -2.37 -2.09 -20.01
CA PRO A 183 -3.03 -3.15 -20.75
C PRO A 183 -4.19 -3.75 -19.96
N ALA A 184 -5.37 -3.83 -20.57
CA ALA A 184 -6.56 -4.42 -19.94
C ALA A 184 -6.36 -5.91 -19.60
N GLU A 185 -5.66 -6.64 -20.47
CA GLU A 185 -5.34 -8.06 -20.30
C GLU A 185 -3.83 -8.29 -20.42
N PRO A 186 -3.04 -8.00 -19.37
CA PRO A 186 -1.61 -8.18 -19.40
C PRO A 186 -1.25 -9.67 -19.45
N LYS A 187 -0.32 -10.05 -20.32
CA LYS A 187 0.16 -11.43 -20.42
C LYS A 187 0.92 -11.83 -19.15
N LEU A 188 0.35 -12.77 -18.41
CA LEU A 188 0.98 -13.36 -17.23
C LEU A 188 2.07 -14.35 -17.61
N LYS A 189 3.05 -14.52 -16.73
CA LYS A 189 4.03 -15.60 -16.83
C LYS A 189 3.37 -16.98 -16.69
N ASP A 190 3.94 -17.98 -17.35
CA ASP A 190 3.61 -19.37 -17.05
C ASP A 190 4.29 -19.83 -15.76
N ARG A 191 3.71 -20.83 -15.09
CA ARG A 191 4.27 -21.39 -13.85
C ARG A 191 5.70 -21.89 -14.01
N SER A 192 6.07 -22.35 -15.20
CA SER A 192 7.42 -22.80 -15.55
C SER A 192 8.45 -21.67 -15.59
N GLN A 193 8.00 -20.42 -15.65
CA GLN A 193 8.84 -19.23 -15.67
C GLN A 193 8.98 -18.59 -14.28
N PHE A 194 8.35 -19.17 -13.25
CA PHE A 194 8.40 -18.61 -11.90
C PHE A 194 9.79 -18.80 -11.28
N THR A 195 10.25 -17.73 -10.63
CA THR A 195 11.56 -17.67 -9.96
C THR A 195 11.45 -17.30 -8.49
N LEU A 196 10.42 -16.58 -8.09
CA LEU A 196 10.12 -16.14 -6.72
C LEU A 196 8.93 -16.89 -6.13
N ILE A 197 7.83 -17.07 -6.89
CA ILE A 197 6.65 -17.82 -6.45
C ILE A 197 7.04 -19.28 -6.18
N GLY A 198 6.72 -19.76 -4.98
CA GLY A 198 7.07 -21.11 -4.53
C GLY A 198 8.47 -21.21 -3.90
N THR A 199 9.18 -20.10 -3.78
CA THR A 199 10.47 -20.01 -3.08
C THR A 199 10.33 -19.24 -1.76
N ASN A 200 11.39 -19.24 -0.95
CA ASN A 200 11.46 -18.45 0.28
C ASN A 200 12.18 -17.13 0.02
N VAL A 201 11.50 -16.02 0.32
CA VAL A 201 12.07 -14.68 0.33
C VAL A 201 12.01 -14.07 1.74
N PRO A 202 12.96 -13.21 2.15
CA PRO A 202 12.87 -12.49 3.41
C PRO A 202 11.58 -11.67 3.47
N LYS A 203 10.86 -11.71 4.60
CA LYS A 203 9.66 -10.90 4.78
C LYS A 203 10.00 -9.41 4.80
N LEU A 204 9.20 -8.62 4.09
CA LEU A 204 9.42 -7.17 3.94
C LEU A 204 9.26 -6.39 5.26
N ASP A 205 8.50 -6.94 6.20
CA ASP A 205 8.09 -6.27 7.44
C ASP A 205 8.70 -6.89 8.71
N THR A 206 9.66 -7.82 8.57
CA THR A 206 10.35 -8.40 9.74
C THR A 206 11.10 -7.36 10.58
N PRO A 207 11.91 -6.44 10.00
CA PRO A 207 12.67 -5.50 10.81
C PRO A 207 11.78 -4.66 11.75
N GLU A 208 10.72 -4.04 11.22
CA GLU A 208 9.81 -3.20 12.00
C GLU A 208 9.03 -3.99 13.07
N LYS A 209 8.68 -5.25 12.81
CA LYS A 209 7.97 -6.11 13.77
C LYS A 209 8.88 -6.59 14.90
N THR A 210 10.16 -6.77 14.63
CA THR A 210 11.14 -7.29 15.62
C THR A 210 11.73 -6.20 16.50
N ASN A 211 11.79 -4.96 16.03
CA ASN A 211 12.35 -3.83 16.78
C ASN A 211 11.28 -2.93 17.43
N GLY A 212 9.99 -3.22 17.24
CA GLY A 212 8.88 -2.46 17.81
C GLY A 212 8.55 -1.16 17.08
N ALA A 213 9.09 -0.94 15.87
CA ALA A 213 8.79 0.24 15.06
C ALA A 213 7.47 0.12 14.28
N ALA A 214 6.94 -1.10 14.10
CA ALA A 214 5.66 -1.32 13.43
C ALA A 214 4.53 -0.62 14.20
N ILE A 215 3.74 0.18 13.50
CA ILE A 215 2.58 0.89 14.05
C ILE A 215 1.31 0.09 13.76
N TYR A 216 0.61 -0.30 14.81
CA TYR A 216 -0.71 -0.93 14.75
C TYR A 216 -1.79 0.08 15.14
N THR A 217 -3.05 -0.25 14.87
CA THR A 217 -4.19 0.61 15.23
C THR A 217 -4.21 0.95 16.73
N MET A 218 -3.73 0.04 17.59
CA MET A 218 -3.62 0.27 19.04
C MET A 218 -2.56 1.33 19.40
N ASP A 219 -1.59 1.60 18.53
CA ASP A 219 -0.53 2.58 18.75
C ASP A 219 -0.92 3.99 18.29
N VAL A 220 -2.11 4.15 17.69
CA VAL A 220 -2.59 5.45 17.20
C VAL A 220 -3.23 6.22 18.35
N PHE A 221 -2.54 7.24 18.84
CA PHE A 221 -3.07 8.18 19.83
C PHE A 221 -3.42 9.53 19.19
N ARG A 222 -4.58 10.10 19.55
CA ARG A 222 -5.01 11.44 19.14
C ARG A 222 -5.15 12.34 20.36
N GLU A 223 -5.00 13.64 20.17
CA GLU A 223 -5.27 14.61 21.24
C GLU A 223 -6.73 14.46 21.71
N GLY A 224 -6.91 14.31 23.03
CA GLY A 224 -8.22 14.07 23.65
C GLY A 224 -8.79 12.67 23.44
N MET A 225 -8.04 11.71 22.89
CA MET A 225 -8.49 10.33 22.75
C MET A 225 -8.63 9.67 24.12
N GLN A 226 -9.84 9.18 24.42
CA GLN A 226 -10.12 8.42 25.63
C GLN A 226 -9.73 6.95 25.45
N THR A 227 -9.19 6.34 26.49
CA THR A 227 -8.94 4.89 26.52
C THR A 227 -10.15 4.20 27.12
N VAL A 228 -10.75 3.26 26.39
CA VAL A 228 -11.90 2.47 26.88
C VAL A 228 -11.43 1.05 27.20
N VAL A 229 -11.75 0.57 28.41
CA VAL A 229 -11.53 -0.82 28.81
C VAL A 229 -12.88 -1.51 29.01
N VAL A 230 -13.04 -2.70 28.42
CA VAL A 230 -14.32 -3.42 28.43
C VAL A 230 -14.21 -4.68 29.29
N ARG A 231 -15.03 -4.73 30.36
CA ARG A 231 -15.24 -5.94 31.15
C ARG A 231 -16.30 -6.80 30.46
N HIS A 232 -15.83 -7.85 29.81
CA HIS A 232 -16.67 -8.83 29.11
C HIS A 232 -17.29 -9.84 30.06
N SER A 233 -18.43 -10.43 29.66
CA SER A 233 -19.00 -11.60 30.33
C SER A 233 -18.00 -12.77 30.32
N PRO A 234 -17.85 -13.53 31.43
CA PRO A 234 -17.00 -14.73 31.44
C PRO A 234 -17.59 -15.88 30.61
N LYS A 235 -18.84 -15.76 30.15
CA LYS A 235 -19.53 -16.74 29.30
C LYS A 235 -19.89 -16.10 27.96
N PHE A 236 -19.60 -16.83 26.88
CA PHE A 236 -19.98 -16.44 25.52
C PHE A 236 -21.50 -16.18 25.43
N GLY A 237 -21.88 -15.07 24.79
CA GLY A 237 -23.28 -14.66 24.63
C GLY A 237 -23.97 -14.15 25.89
N GLY A 238 -23.26 -14.03 27.02
CA GLY A 238 -23.82 -13.43 28.24
C GLY A 238 -24.02 -11.92 28.09
N THR A 239 -25.16 -11.42 28.56
CA THR A 239 -25.49 -9.98 28.60
C THR A 239 -25.37 -9.43 30.02
N VAL A 240 -25.21 -8.12 30.14
CA VAL A 240 -25.21 -7.45 31.45
C VAL A 240 -26.63 -7.47 32.00
N ALA A 241 -26.81 -7.97 33.22
CA ALA A 241 -28.11 -7.92 33.90
C ALA A 241 -28.28 -6.59 34.65
N SER A 242 -27.23 -6.16 35.33
CA SER A 242 -27.09 -4.87 36.01
C SER A 242 -25.62 -4.60 36.31
N PHE A 243 -25.28 -3.35 36.59
CA PHE A 243 -23.98 -2.94 37.13
C PHE A 243 -24.17 -1.76 38.09
N ASP A 244 -23.21 -1.60 39.00
CA ASP A 244 -23.04 -0.42 39.86
C ASP A 244 -21.69 0.19 39.49
N ASP A 245 -21.70 1.45 39.06
CA ASP A 245 -20.52 2.18 38.61
C ASP A 245 -19.94 3.13 39.66
N THR A 246 -20.51 3.18 40.87
CA THR A 246 -20.14 4.14 41.93
C THR A 246 -18.64 4.12 42.23
N ASP A 247 -18.08 2.94 42.51
CA ASP A 247 -16.66 2.80 42.86
C ASP A 247 -15.74 3.05 41.64
N ALA A 248 -16.21 2.73 40.43
CA ALA A 248 -15.44 2.96 39.21
C ALA A 248 -15.35 4.45 38.87
N LEU A 249 -16.45 5.19 39.00
CA LEU A 249 -16.50 6.64 38.80
C LEU A 249 -15.70 7.42 39.87
N ALA A 250 -15.47 6.82 41.03
CA ALA A 250 -14.63 7.41 42.07
C ALA A 250 -13.12 7.33 41.74
N VAL A 251 -12.71 6.51 40.76
CA VAL A 251 -11.30 6.39 40.34
C VAL A 251 -10.90 7.64 39.53
N PRO A 252 -9.83 8.37 39.94
CA PRO A 252 -9.36 9.53 39.19
C PRO A 252 -9.06 9.22 37.73
N GLY A 253 -9.63 10.00 36.81
CA GLY A 253 -9.45 9.84 35.37
C GLY A 253 -10.53 9.00 34.68
N VAL A 254 -11.44 8.36 35.43
CA VAL A 254 -12.63 7.72 34.83
C VAL A 254 -13.67 8.79 34.53
N GLU A 255 -14.03 8.93 33.25
CA GLU A 255 -15.02 9.92 32.79
C GLU A 255 -16.44 9.34 32.70
N ALA A 256 -16.57 8.05 32.39
CA ALA A 256 -17.87 7.40 32.24
C ALA A 256 -17.78 5.89 32.44
N VAL A 257 -18.89 5.29 32.88
CA VAL A 257 -19.11 3.84 32.83
C VAL A 257 -20.41 3.59 32.09
N ARG A 258 -20.38 2.69 31.11
CA ARG A 258 -21.53 2.43 30.23
C ARG A 258 -21.64 0.94 29.89
N GLU A 259 -22.87 0.43 29.84
CA GLU A 259 -23.11 -0.86 29.21
C GLU A 259 -22.89 -0.77 27.70
N ILE A 260 -22.20 -1.77 27.14
CA ILE A 260 -22.20 -2.07 25.71
C ILE A 260 -23.14 -3.28 25.51
N PRO A 261 -24.36 -3.06 24.98
CA PRO A 261 -25.37 -4.12 24.86
C PRO A 261 -24.83 -5.35 24.14
N GLY A 262 -24.89 -6.51 24.78
CA GLY A 262 -24.41 -7.78 24.23
C GLY A 262 -22.90 -8.05 24.35
N PHE A 263 -22.11 -7.11 24.88
CA PHE A 263 -20.65 -7.24 24.97
C PHE A 263 -20.12 -7.14 26.41
N GLY A 264 -20.60 -6.19 27.21
CA GLY A 264 -20.11 -6.01 28.59
C GLY A 264 -20.31 -4.60 29.13
N VAL A 265 -19.48 -4.22 30.11
CA VAL A 265 -19.44 -2.88 30.70
C VAL A 265 -18.13 -2.20 30.32
N ALA A 266 -18.21 -1.02 29.71
CA ALA A 266 -17.10 -0.15 29.37
C ALA A 266 -16.83 0.86 30.48
N VAL A 267 -15.55 1.04 30.78
CA VAL A 267 -15.00 2.10 31.65
C VAL A 267 -14.04 2.92 30.81
#